data_AF-A0AAJ4XGA2-F1
#
_entry.id   AF-A0AAJ4XGA2-F1
#
_cell.length_a   1.000
_cell.length_b   1.000
_cell.length_c   1.000
_cell.angle_alpha   90.00
_cell.angle_beta   90.00
_cell.angle_gamma   90.00
#
_symmetry.space_group_name_H-M   'P 1'
#
loop_
_entity.id
_entity.type
_entity.pdbx_description
1 polymer ?
#
loop_
_entity_poly.entity_id
_entity_poly.type
_entity_poly.pdbx_seq_one_letter_code
_entity_poly.pdbx_strand_id
1 'polypeptide(L)'
;MISYELTKFPFLLMMGTGLLTACSKEEGFSPEPDQDYRQEMRNFVIGLSKYAKQEKANFLIIPQNGIELVSQNEEPTGPPAEDYLNAMDGNGQEDLFFGYDEDDKATDPAETNRLVKYLNISKQAGNTILVSDYCSTAKNISNSYTWNQERGFISFAATESELNIIPKVPVQHENKLNIQKISEAKNFLYLINNSGFSSKQAFIQALAATNYDIRIMDLYFWMDRHPTVRSFHN
;
A
#
# COMPACT_ATOMS: atom_id res chain seq x y z
N MET A 1 -0.54 92.87 8.44
CA MET A 1 0.80 93.23 8.96
C MET A 1 1.27 92.04 9.78
N ILE A 2 2.31 91.28 9.48
CA ILE A 2 3.47 91.43 8.61
C ILE A 2 3.88 90.00 8.18
N SER A 3 4.25 89.88 6.92
CA SER A 3 4.89 88.76 6.21
C SER A 3 6.34 88.55 6.64
N TYR A 4 6.83 87.30 6.74
CA TYR A 4 8.22 86.85 6.45
C TYR A 4 8.18 85.31 6.32
N GLU A 5 8.32 84.72 5.13
CA GLU A 5 9.52 84.47 4.29
C GLU A 5 10.09 83.06 4.48
N LEU A 6 10.18 82.36 3.35
CA LEU A 6 10.68 81.00 3.18
C LEU A 6 12.20 80.94 3.35
N THR A 7 12.70 79.89 4.01
CA THR A 7 14.04 79.36 3.73
C THR A 7 13.92 77.90 3.29
N LYS A 8 14.27 77.67 2.02
CA LYS A 8 14.30 76.36 1.37
C LYS A 8 15.60 75.64 1.77
N PHE A 9 15.48 74.47 2.41
CA PHE A 9 16.56 73.47 2.47
C PHE A 9 16.16 72.28 1.58
N PRO A 10 16.96 71.87 0.59
CA PRO A 10 16.71 70.64 -0.13
C PRO A 10 17.16 69.47 0.75
N PHE A 11 16.21 68.81 1.42
CA PHE A 11 16.46 67.53 2.06
C PHE A 11 16.31 66.43 1.00
N LEU A 12 17.44 65.86 0.60
CA LEU A 12 17.54 64.72 -0.31
C LEU A 12 16.97 63.47 0.41
N LEU A 13 15.70 63.16 0.16
CA LEU A 13 15.07 61.92 0.63
C LEU A 13 15.51 60.77 -0.27
N MET A 14 16.54 60.04 0.15
CA MET A 14 16.99 58.81 -0.49
C MET A 14 15.93 57.72 -0.24
N MET A 15 15.09 57.44 -1.25
CA MET A 15 14.19 56.30 -1.28
C MET A 15 15.01 55.01 -1.18
N GLY A 16 15.09 54.42 0.01
CA GLY A 16 15.52 53.05 0.20
C GLY A 16 14.43 52.11 -0.28
N THR A 17 14.55 51.63 -1.51
CA THR A 17 13.78 50.53 -2.07
C THR A 17 14.11 49.24 -1.32
N GLY A 18 13.32 48.96 -0.27
CA GLY A 18 13.29 47.66 0.37
C GLY A 18 12.71 46.63 -0.60
N LEU A 19 13.58 45.87 -1.25
CA LEU A 19 13.21 44.67 -2.00
C LEU A 19 12.67 43.64 -1.01
N LEU A 20 11.34 43.55 -0.92
CA LEU A 20 10.65 42.36 -0.42
C LEU A 20 10.76 41.28 -1.50
N THR A 21 11.78 40.44 -1.42
CA THR A 21 11.81 39.15 -2.13
C THR A 21 11.83 38.04 -1.09
N ALA A 22 10.69 37.84 -0.43
CA ALA A 22 10.37 36.61 0.26
C ALA A 22 9.66 35.67 -0.73
N CYS A 23 10.47 34.96 -1.52
CA CYS A 23 10.07 33.73 -2.21
C CYS A 23 11.21 32.74 -1.94
N SER A 24 11.21 32.14 -0.75
CA SER A 24 11.97 30.91 -0.51
C SER A 24 11.33 29.85 -1.40
N LYS A 25 12.09 29.40 -2.40
CA LYS A 25 11.81 28.19 -3.19
C LYS A 25 11.33 27.10 -2.23
N GLU A 26 10.25 26.41 -2.60
CA GLU A 26 9.88 25.16 -1.95
C GLU A 26 11.15 24.30 -1.84
N GLU A 27 11.51 23.92 -0.61
CA GLU A 27 12.59 23.00 -0.36
C GLU A 27 12.18 21.67 -0.97
N GLY A 28 12.56 21.47 -2.23
CA GLY A 28 12.48 20.18 -2.88
C GLY A 28 13.23 19.19 -2.01
N PHE A 29 12.57 18.06 -1.71
CA PHE A 29 13.16 16.95 -0.99
C PHE A 29 14.55 16.63 -1.57
N SER A 30 15.60 17.01 -0.84
CA SER A 30 16.96 16.63 -1.15
C SER A 30 17.26 15.42 -0.27
N PRO A 31 17.31 14.20 -0.83
CA PRO A 31 17.69 13.05 -0.04
C PRO A 31 19.09 13.31 0.55
N GLU A 32 19.23 13.09 1.86
CA GLU A 32 20.53 13.13 2.54
C GLU A 32 21.43 12.09 1.86
N PRO A 33 22.69 12.44 1.48
CA PRO A 33 23.54 11.61 0.61
C PRO A 33 23.79 10.17 1.11
N ASP A 34 23.56 9.90 2.39
CA ASP A 34 23.85 8.63 3.06
C ASP A 34 22.59 7.91 3.59
N GLN A 35 21.38 8.33 3.20
CA GLN A 35 20.15 7.73 3.73
C GLN A 35 19.73 6.47 2.96
N ASP A 36 19.84 5.30 3.61
CA ASP A 36 19.28 4.04 3.10
C ASP A 36 17.76 3.97 3.36
N TYR A 37 16.98 4.58 2.47
CA TYR A 37 15.51 4.59 2.55
C TYR A 37 14.89 3.19 2.60
N ARG A 38 15.58 2.17 2.08
CA ARG A 38 15.08 0.79 2.07
C ARG A 38 15.23 0.16 3.42
N GLN A 39 16.40 0.35 4.05
CA GLN A 39 16.58 -0.05 5.42
C GLN A 39 15.65 0.72 6.36
N GLU A 40 15.40 2.01 6.11
CA GLU A 40 14.41 2.77 6.89
C GLU A 40 12.98 2.23 6.73
N MET A 41 12.56 1.87 5.51
CA MET A 41 11.25 1.22 5.30
C MET A 41 11.16 -0.14 6.01
N ARG A 42 12.23 -0.95 5.93
CA ARG A 42 12.31 -2.22 6.68
C ARG A 42 12.20 -1.97 8.19
N ASN A 43 12.97 -1.02 8.72
CA ASN A 43 12.95 -0.64 10.14
C ASN A 43 11.56 -0.15 10.57
N PHE A 44 10.88 0.63 9.72
CA PHE A 44 9.53 1.11 9.98
C PHE A 44 8.54 -0.05 10.12
N VAL A 45 8.52 -1.00 9.17
CA VAL A 45 7.63 -2.17 9.25
C VAL A 45 7.98 -3.07 10.45
N ILE A 46 9.28 -3.27 10.74
CA ILE A 46 9.72 -3.99 11.93
C ILE A 46 9.22 -3.30 13.21
N GLY A 47 9.28 -1.97 13.27
CA GLY A 47 8.75 -1.16 14.37
C GLY A 47 7.24 -1.32 14.53
N LEU A 48 6.48 -1.23 13.44
CA LEU A 48 5.04 -1.46 13.42
C LEU A 48 4.68 -2.87 13.91
N SER A 49 5.41 -3.88 13.44
CA SER A 49 5.22 -5.27 13.87
C SER A 49 5.44 -5.43 15.37
N LYS A 50 6.54 -4.89 15.89
CA LYS A 50 6.84 -4.92 17.34
C LYS A 50 5.71 -4.25 18.14
N TYR A 51 5.28 -3.05 17.74
CA TYR A 51 4.21 -2.34 18.42
C TYR A 51 2.88 -3.11 18.38
N ALA A 52 2.44 -3.52 17.19
CA ALA A 52 1.15 -4.20 17.03
C ALA A 52 1.11 -5.55 17.73
N LYS A 53 2.20 -6.32 17.69
CA LYS A 53 2.31 -7.63 18.35
C LYS A 53 2.48 -7.53 19.87
N GLN A 54 2.99 -6.40 20.39
CA GLN A 54 2.94 -6.10 21.83
C GLN A 54 1.49 -5.88 22.31
N GLU A 55 0.68 -5.14 21.53
CA GLU A 55 -0.73 -4.91 21.86
C GLU A 55 -1.60 -6.15 21.64
N LYS A 56 -1.33 -6.92 20.58
CA LYS A 56 -2.03 -8.16 20.25
C LYS A 56 -1.06 -9.15 19.61
N ALA A 57 -0.66 -10.18 20.37
CA ALA A 57 0.36 -11.14 19.97
C ALA A 57 0.18 -11.75 18.57
N ASN A 58 -1.07 -11.99 18.15
CA ASN A 58 -1.42 -12.56 16.85
C ASN A 58 -1.84 -11.51 15.80
N PHE A 59 -1.44 -10.25 15.96
CA PHE A 59 -1.68 -9.22 14.95
C PHE A 59 -0.85 -9.52 13.71
N LEU A 60 -1.50 -9.61 12.55
CA LEU A 60 -0.85 -9.94 11.28
C LEU A 60 -0.25 -8.69 10.63
N ILE A 61 0.96 -8.82 10.09
CA ILE A 61 1.65 -7.78 9.33
C ILE A 61 1.83 -8.27 7.88
N ILE A 62 1.19 -7.58 6.95
CA ILE A 62 1.19 -7.95 5.52
C ILE A 62 1.43 -6.67 4.70
N PRO A 63 2.68 -6.34 4.34
CA PRO A 63 2.95 -5.26 3.40
C PRO A 63 2.44 -5.60 2.00
N GLN A 64 2.03 -4.56 1.27
CA GLN A 64 1.50 -4.66 -0.09
C GLN A 64 2.52 -4.09 -1.08
N ASN A 65 2.89 -4.88 -2.10
CA ASN A 65 3.91 -4.56 -3.10
C ASN A 65 5.30 -4.27 -2.47
N GLY A 66 6.21 -3.60 -3.20
CA GLY A 66 7.57 -3.29 -2.73
C GLY A 66 8.38 -4.53 -2.35
N ILE A 67 8.13 -5.65 -3.05
CA ILE A 67 8.61 -6.98 -2.68
C ILE A 67 10.13 -7.08 -2.70
N GLU A 68 10.84 -6.20 -3.40
CA GLU A 68 12.29 -6.12 -3.47
C GLU A 68 12.95 -5.91 -2.09
N LEU A 69 12.22 -5.32 -1.13
CA LEU A 69 12.70 -5.09 0.24
C LEU A 69 12.99 -6.39 1.01
N VAL A 70 12.51 -7.53 0.53
CA VAL A 70 12.83 -8.86 1.08
C VAL A 70 14.29 -9.26 0.88
N SER A 71 15.03 -8.54 0.03
CA SER A 71 16.46 -8.69 -0.20
C SER A 71 17.23 -7.49 0.37
N GLN A 72 18.43 -7.74 0.90
CA GLN A 72 19.26 -6.68 1.49
C GLN A 72 19.76 -5.68 0.44
N ASN A 73 19.99 -6.15 -0.79
CA ASN A 73 20.55 -5.37 -1.89
C ASN A 73 19.61 -5.27 -3.11
N GLU A 74 18.33 -5.57 -2.91
CA GLU A 74 17.29 -5.59 -3.96
C GLU A 74 17.58 -6.53 -5.12
N GLU A 75 18.52 -7.48 -4.98
CA GLU A 75 18.72 -8.50 -5.99
C GLU A 75 17.92 -9.75 -5.60
N PRO A 76 17.25 -10.43 -6.54
CA PRO A 76 16.46 -11.62 -6.25
C PRO A 76 17.34 -12.84 -5.90
N THR A 77 18.66 -12.70 -6.09
CA THR A 77 19.69 -13.66 -5.67
C THR A 77 20.54 -13.13 -4.52
N GLY A 78 20.18 -11.96 -3.98
CA GLY A 78 20.87 -11.34 -2.86
C GLY A 78 20.55 -11.99 -1.52
N PRO A 79 21.27 -11.64 -0.45
CA PRO A 79 20.97 -12.10 0.90
C PRO A 79 19.55 -11.67 1.32
N PRO A 80 18.73 -12.57 1.89
CA PRO A 80 17.44 -12.19 2.45
C PRO A 80 17.57 -11.16 3.58
N ALA A 81 16.62 -10.23 3.64
CA ALA A 81 16.48 -9.29 4.75
C ALA A 81 15.76 -9.99 5.92
N GLU A 82 16.45 -10.88 6.63
CA GLU A 82 15.86 -11.80 7.62
C GLU A 82 15.04 -11.09 8.70
N ASP A 83 15.53 -10.01 9.30
CA ASP A 83 14.79 -9.26 10.34
C ASP A 83 13.46 -8.69 9.82
N TYR A 84 13.45 -8.24 8.56
CA TYR A 84 12.24 -7.75 7.92
C TYR A 84 11.27 -8.90 7.62
N LEU A 85 11.78 -9.99 7.05
CA LEU A 85 11.01 -11.19 6.76
C LEU A 85 10.36 -11.81 8.01
N ASN A 86 11.10 -11.87 9.12
CA ASN A 86 10.63 -12.40 10.41
C ASN A 86 9.62 -11.48 11.11
N ALA A 87 9.57 -10.19 10.76
CA ALA A 87 8.62 -9.25 11.32
C ALA A 87 7.23 -9.35 10.68
N MET A 88 7.13 -9.93 9.47
CA MET A 88 5.89 -10.05 8.71
C MET A 88 5.25 -11.43 8.92
N ASP A 89 4.00 -11.55 8.48
CA ASP A 89 3.26 -12.83 8.42
C ASP A 89 2.86 -13.19 6.98
N GLY A 90 2.97 -12.22 6.07
CA GLY A 90 2.71 -12.37 4.64
C GLY A 90 3.22 -11.19 3.82
N ASN A 91 3.17 -11.35 2.50
CA ASN A 91 3.28 -10.26 1.54
C ASN A 91 2.11 -10.33 0.58
N GLY A 92 1.48 -9.18 0.35
CA GLY A 92 0.53 -9.04 -0.72
C GLY A 92 1.18 -8.44 -1.96
N GLN A 93 0.73 -8.89 -3.13
CA GLN A 93 1.18 -8.44 -4.44
C GLN A 93 -0.05 -8.23 -5.32
N GLU A 94 -0.16 -7.06 -5.92
CA GLU A 94 -1.14 -6.84 -6.99
C GLU A 94 -0.58 -7.27 -8.34
N ASP A 95 -1.45 -7.39 -9.35
CA ASP A 95 -1.11 -7.40 -10.78
C ASP A 95 -0.01 -8.37 -11.25
N LEU A 96 0.17 -9.50 -10.55
CA LEU A 96 1.27 -10.43 -10.82
C LEU A 96 1.19 -11.08 -12.21
N PHE A 97 0.00 -11.56 -12.59
CA PHE A 97 -0.26 -12.22 -13.86
C PHE A 97 -1.19 -11.42 -14.76
N PHE A 98 -2.10 -10.62 -14.18
CA PHE A 98 -3.02 -9.79 -14.93
C PHE A 98 -3.31 -8.48 -14.22
N GLY A 99 -3.40 -7.38 -14.97
CA GLY A 99 -3.84 -6.09 -14.44
C GLY A 99 -2.78 -5.00 -14.32
N TYR A 100 -1.52 -5.26 -14.69
CA TYR A 100 -0.43 -4.31 -14.45
C TYR A 100 -0.55 -3.02 -15.28
N ASP A 101 -0.80 -3.16 -16.59
CA ASP A 101 -1.04 -2.00 -17.46
C ASP A 101 -2.52 -1.65 -17.57
N GLU A 102 -3.38 -2.67 -17.53
CA GLU A 102 -4.82 -2.59 -17.80
C GLU A 102 -5.52 -3.84 -17.24
N ASP A 103 -6.73 -3.67 -16.70
CA ASP A 103 -7.57 -4.77 -16.22
C ASP A 103 -7.77 -5.84 -17.30
N ASP A 104 -7.78 -7.11 -16.88
CA ASP A 104 -7.91 -8.31 -17.72
C ASP A 104 -6.79 -8.51 -18.76
N LYS A 105 -5.78 -7.63 -18.81
CA LYS A 105 -4.61 -7.79 -19.67
C LYS A 105 -3.52 -8.55 -18.90
N ALA A 106 -2.86 -9.48 -19.60
CA ALA A 106 -1.72 -10.20 -19.02
C ALA A 106 -0.58 -9.23 -18.70
N THR A 107 -0.02 -9.37 -17.51
CA THR A 107 1.22 -8.70 -17.09
C THR A 107 2.38 -9.20 -17.93
N ASP A 108 3.36 -8.31 -18.21
CA ASP A 108 4.52 -8.68 -19.00
C ASP A 108 5.25 -9.89 -18.34
N PRO A 109 5.54 -10.97 -19.09
CA PRO A 109 6.15 -12.16 -18.50
C PRO A 109 7.51 -11.90 -17.84
N ALA A 110 8.29 -10.91 -18.28
CA ALA A 110 9.53 -10.54 -17.63
C ALA A 110 9.27 -9.95 -16.24
N GLU A 111 8.22 -9.13 -16.11
CA GLU A 111 7.81 -8.54 -14.83
C GLU A 111 7.25 -9.60 -13.89
N THR A 112 6.34 -10.45 -14.37
CA THR A 112 5.85 -11.61 -13.59
C THR A 112 7.01 -12.47 -13.09
N ASN A 113 7.96 -12.81 -13.97
CA ASN A 113 9.12 -13.63 -13.60
C ASN A 113 10.06 -12.92 -12.62
N ARG A 114 10.15 -11.59 -12.67
CA ARG A 114 10.93 -10.78 -11.74
C ARG A 114 10.28 -10.82 -10.35
N LEU A 115 8.99 -10.49 -10.25
CA LEU A 115 8.23 -10.48 -9.01
C LEU A 115 8.18 -11.86 -8.34
N VAL A 116 7.94 -12.93 -9.10
CA VAL A 116 7.92 -14.31 -8.58
C VAL A 116 9.22 -14.69 -7.86
N LYS A 117 10.38 -14.20 -8.33
CA LYS A 117 11.66 -14.50 -7.65
C LYS A 117 11.70 -13.89 -6.24
N TYR A 118 11.26 -12.64 -6.07
CA TYR A 118 11.22 -12.02 -4.74
C TYR A 118 10.11 -12.59 -3.85
N LEU A 119 8.93 -12.86 -4.41
CA LEU A 119 7.84 -13.53 -3.67
C LEU A 119 8.30 -14.89 -3.13
N ASN A 120 9.13 -15.61 -3.89
CA ASN A 120 9.70 -16.87 -3.44
C ASN A 120 10.70 -16.70 -2.28
N ILE A 121 11.44 -15.60 -2.19
CA ILE A 121 12.28 -15.31 -1.00
C ILE A 121 11.38 -15.22 0.24
N SER A 122 10.31 -14.43 0.17
CA SER A 122 9.39 -14.26 1.30
C SER A 122 8.68 -15.56 1.67
N LYS A 123 8.17 -16.28 0.67
CA LYS A 123 7.55 -17.59 0.88
C LYS A 123 8.50 -18.59 1.54
N GLN A 124 9.77 -18.63 1.11
CA GLN A 124 10.78 -19.52 1.70
C GLN A 124 11.11 -19.17 3.16
N ALA A 125 10.95 -17.90 3.55
CA ALA A 125 11.04 -17.46 4.94
C ALA A 125 9.80 -17.82 5.78
N GLY A 126 8.77 -18.42 5.19
CA GLY A 126 7.56 -18.87 5.88
C GLY A 126 6.37 -17.92 5.80
N ASN A 127 6.50 -16.80 5.09
CA ASN A 127 5.42 -15.83 4.90
C ASN A 127 4.37 -16.32 3.89
N THR A 128 3.10 -15.99 4.15
CA THR A 128 2.01 -16.27 3.21
C THR A 128 2.02 -15.24 2.07
N ILE A 129 1.90 -15.69 0.82
CA ILE A 129 1.82 -14.80 -0.34
C ILE A 129 0.37 -14.65 -0.78
N LEU A 130 -0.12 -13.41 -0.82
CA LEU A 130 -1.48 -13.04 -1.24
C LEU A 130 -1.41 -12.28 -2.56
N VAL A 131 -1.98 -12.82 -3.63
CA VAL A 131 -1.91 -12.20 -4.96
C VAL A 131 -3.28 -11.71 -5.40
N SER A 132 -3.39 -10.43 -5.75
CA SER A 132 -4.60 -9.86 -6.33
C SER A 132 -4.36 -9.54 -7.80
N ASP A 133 -4.93 -10.33 -8.70
CA ASP A 133 -4.89 -10.04 -10.14
C ASP A 133 -6.20 -9.33 -10.54
N TYR A 134 -6.11 -8.40 -11.51
CA TYR A 134 -7.28 -7.73 -12.07
C TYR A 134 -7.73 -8.46 -13.35
N CYS A 135 -8.72 -9.34 -13.23
CA CYS A 135 -9.24 -10.20 -14.29
C CYS A 135 -10.77 -10.14 -14.36
N SER A 136 -11.34 -9.88 -15.53
CA SER A 136 -12.80 -9.84 -15.74
C SER A 136 -13.32 -10.96 -16.65
N THR A 137 -12.49 -11.57 -17.51
CA THR A 137 -12.91 -12.69 -18.35
C THR A 137 -12.77 -14.02 -17.62
N ALA A 138 -13.72 -14.94 -17.85
CA ALA A 138 -13.73 -16.26 -17.20
C ALA A 138 -12.42 -17.05 -17.41
N LYS A 139 -11.78 -16.90 -18.58
CA LYS A 139 -10.49 -17.51 -18.89
C LYS A 139 -9.38 -16.96 -17.99
N ASN A 140 -9.26 -15.63 -17.88
CA ASN A 140 -8.19 -15.01 -17.11
C ASN A 140 -8.39 -15.17 -15.61
N ILE A 141 -9.64 -15.13 -15.13
CA ILE A 141 -9.98 -15.50 -13.76
C ILE A 141 -9.50 -16.93 -13.46
N SER A 142 -9.86 -17.91 -14.30
CA SER A 142 -9.42 -19.30 -14.13
C SER A 142 -7.90 -19.46 -14.17
N ASN A 143 -7.23 -18.74 -15.07
CA ASN A 143 -5.77 -18.77 -15.19
C ASN A 143 -5.08 -18.17 -13.97
N SER A 144 -5.54 -17.01 -13.48
CA SER A 144 -5.00 -16.36 -12.28
C SER A 144 -5.03 -17.32 -11.09
N TYR A 145 -6.18 -17.94 -10.80
CA TYR A 145 -6.27 -18.92 -9.71
C TYR A 145 -5.34 -20.12 -9.91
N THR A 146 -5.31 -20.69 -11.12
CA THR A 146 -4.48 -21.87 -11.42
C THR A 146 -2.99 -21.56 -11.26
N TRP A 147 -2.51 -20.48 -11.86
CA TRP A 147 -1.07 -20.15 -11.88
C TRP A 147 -0.54 -19.72 -10.51
N ASN A 148 -1.37 -19.04 -9.70
CA ASN A 148 -1.04 -18.74 -8.31
C ASN A 148 -1.04 -20.00 -7.45
N GLN A 149 -2.04 -20.88 -7.60
CA GLN A 149 -2.12 -22.13 -6.86
C GLN A 149 -0.92 -23.05 -7.15
N GLU A 150 -0.51 -23.18 -8.41
CA GLU A 150 0.69 -23.93 -8.81
C GLU A 150 1.96 -23.43 -8.13
N ARG A 151 2.01 -22.13 -7.79
CA ARG A 151 3.10 -21.51 -7.04
C ARG A 151 2.89 -21.54 -5.54
N GLY A 152 1.78 -22.09 -5.05
CA GLY A 152 1.41 -22.10 -3.64
C GLY A 152 1.18 -20.70 -3.08
N PHE A 153 0.69 -19.78 -3.91
CA PHE A 153 0.19 -18.48 -3.49
C PHE A 153 -1.33 -18.57 -3.30
N ILE A 154 -1.86 -17.79 -2.35
CA ILE A 154 -3.30 -17.60 -2.22
C ILE A 154 -3.66 -16.43 -3.13
N SER A 155 -4.69 -16.58 -3.97
CA SER A 155 -5.06 -15.52 -4.92
C SER A 155 -6.49 -15.05 -4.79
N PHE A 156 -6.72 -13.84 -5.27
CA PHE A 156 -8.01 -13.21 -5.48
C PHE A 156 -8.02 -12.61 -6.88
N ALA A 157 -8.98 -13.01 -7.71
CA ALA A 157 -9.20 -12.39 -9.02
C ALA A 157 -10.23 -11.27 -8.87
N ALA A 158 -9.76 -10.03 -8.76
CA ALA A 158 -10.59 -8.84 -8.75
C ALA A 158 -11.12 -8.57 -10.16
N THR A 159 -12.42 -8.32 -10.31
CA THR A 159 -13.02 -8.06 -11.65
C THR A 159 -12.90 -6.61 -12.10
N GLU A 160 -12.46 -5.73 -11.22
CA GLU A 160 -12.23 -4.29 -11.47
C GLU A 160 -11.18 -3.76 -10.47
N SER A 161 -10.38 -2.79 -10.90
CA SER A 161 -9.35 -2.14 -10.09
C SER A 161 -9.88 -1.19 -9.03
N GLU A 162 -11.14 -0.76 -9.11
CA GLU A 162 -11.77 0.06 -8.07
C GLU A 162 -11.97 -0.68 -6.74
N LEU A 163 -11.90 -2.02 -6.74
CA LEU A 163 -12.05 -2.88 -5.55
C LEU A 163 -13.29 -2.51 -4.72
N ASN A 164 -14.41 -2.20 -5.40
CA ASN A 164 -15.65 -1.73 -4.79
C ASN A 164 -16.80 -2.73 -4.85
N ILE A 165 -16.61 -3.87 -5.53
CA ILE A 165 -17.56 -4.97 -5.61
C ILE A 165 -16.93 -6.30 -5.16
N ILE A 166 -17.78 -7.20 -4.67
CA ILE A 166 -17.43 -8.62 -4.57
C ILE A 166 -17.72 -9.26 -5.94
N PRO A 167 -16.72 -9.87 -6.61
CA PRO A 167 -16.92 -10.55 -7.88
C PRO A 167 -18.07 -11.56 -7.82
N LYS A 168 -18.98 -11.52 -8.81
CA LYS A 168 -20.11 -12.47 -8.92
C LYS A 168 -19.69 -13.80 -9.55
N VAL A 169 -18.57 -14.34 -9.08
CA VAL A 169 -18.04 -15.66 -9.45
C VAL A 169 -17.98 -16.54 -8.20
N PRO A 170 -18.00 -17.88 -8.33
CA PRO A 170 -17.86 -18.75 -7.18
C PRO A 170 -16.56 -18.46 -6.42
N VAL A 171 -16.65 -18.38 -5.09
CA VAL A 171 -15.48 -18.24 -4.23
C VAL A 171 -14.60 -19.48 -4.42
N GLN A 172 -13.32 -19.26 -4.73
CA GLN A 172 -12.39 -20.35 -4.92
C GLN A 172 -11.86 -20.86 -3.59
N HIS A 173 -11.55 -22.16 -3.52
CA HIS A 173 -10.91 -22.81 -2.38
C HIS A 173 -11.59 -22.61 -1.02
N GLU A 174 -12.92 -22.49 -0.99
CA GLU A 174 -13.71 -22.34 0.24
C GLU A 174 -13.29 -23.34 1.33
N ASN A 175 -13.11 -22.82 2.54
CA ASN A 175 -12.69 -23.59 3.69
C ASN A 175 -13.85 -23.72 4.69
N LYS A 176 -13.94 -24.87 5.37
CA LYS A 176 -14.94 -25.09 6.44
C LYS A 176 -14.34 -24.95 7.84
N LEU A 177 -13.03 -24.72 7.91
CA LEU A 177 -12.29 -24.61 9.15
C LEU A 177 -12.32 -23.18 9.69
N ASN A 178 -12.27 -23.05 11.02
CA ASN A 178 -12.03 -21.75 11.64
C ASN A 178 -10.54 -21.39 11.46
N ILE A 179 -10.27 -20.27 10.80
CA ILE A 179 -8.90 -19.80 10.54
C ILE A 179 -8.34 -19.12 11.78
N GLN A 180 -7.29 -19.70 12.37
CA GLN A 180 -6.59 -19.18 13.54
C GLN A 180 -5.22 -18.58 13.15
N LYS A 181 -4.63 -19.05 12.05
CA LYS A 181 -3.36 -18.56 11.51
C LYS A 181 -3.49 -18.27 10.03
N ILE A 182 -2.75 -17.28 9.54
CA ILE A 182 -2.75 -16.92 8.12
C ILE A 182 -2.37 -18.09 7.20
N SER A 183 -1.48 -18.97 7.66
CA SER A 183 -1.06 -20.17 6.93
C SER A 183 -2.17 -21.21 6.73
N GLU A 184 -3.30 -21.09 7.44
CA GLU A 184 -4.46 -21.98 7.30
C GLU A 184 -5.46 -21.48 6.25
N ALA A 185 -5.33 -20.21 5.85
CA ALA A 185 -6.20 -19.61 4.84
C ALA A 185 -5.97 -20.24 3.46
N LYS A 186 -7.04 -20.28 2.68
CA LYS A 186 -7.05 -20.85 1.31
C LYS A 186 -7.56 -19.87 0.27
N ASN A 187 -8.19 -18.78 0.70
CA ASN A 187 -8.65 -17.71 -0.15
C ASN A 187 -8.66 -16.39 0.63
N PHE A 188 -8.78 -15.28 -0.09
CA PHE A 188 -9.01 -13.99 0.55
C PHE A 188 -9.85 -13.10 -0.36
N LEU A 189 -10.46 -12.10 0.24
CA LEU A 189 -11.14 -11.02 -0.44
C LEU A 189 -10.34 -9.73 -0.25
N TYR A 190 -10.10 -9.01 -1.34
CA TYR A 190 -9.53 -7.66 -1.30
C TYR A 190 -10.60 -6.65 -1.69
N LEU A 191 -11.06 -5.86 -0.72
CA LEU A 191 -12.18 -4.94 -0.87
C LEU A 191 -11.95 -3.70 -0.01
N ILE A 192 -11.22 -2.72 -0.56
CA ILE A 192 -10.80 -1.51 0.14
C ILE A 192 -11.66 -0.30 -0.17
N ASN A 193 -12.53 -0.40 -1.17
CA ASN A 193 -13.45 0.65 -1.55
C ASN A 193 -14.90 0.22 -1.25
N ASN A 194 -15.67 1.09 -0.62
CA ASN A 194 -17.04 0.81 -0.22
C ASN A 194 -18.08 1.44 -1.17
N SER A 195 -17.66 2.15 -2.23
CA SER A 195 -18.55 2.92 -3.10
C SER A 195 -19.61 2.08 -3.83
N GLY A 196 -19.37 0.78 -3.98
CA GLY A 196 -20.34 -0.16 -4.56
C GLY A 196 -21.49 -0.57 -3.62
N PHE A 197 -21.49 -0.09 -2.37
CA PHE A 197 -22.47 -0.48 -1.36
C PHE A 197 -23.31 0.71 -0.88
N SER A 198 -24.64 0.53 -0.85
CA SER A 198 -25.59 1.58 -0.48
C SER A 198 -25.59 1.93 1.01
N SER A 199 -25.08 1.05 1.87
CA SER A 199 -25.03 1.26 3.31
C SER A 199 -24.02 0.31 3.97
N LYS A 200 -23.59 0.65 5.19
CA LYS A 200 -22.80 -0.24 6.04
C LYS A 200 -23.45 -1.60 6.23
N GLN A 201 -24.77 -1.64 6.35
CA GLN A 201 -25.52 -2.89 6.51
C GLN A 201 -25.45 -3.75 5.24
N ALA A 202 -25.62 -3.14 4.06
CA ALA A 202 -25.50 -3.84 2.79
C ALA A 202 -24.07 -4.41 2.59
N PHE A 203 -23.05 -3.64 2.95
CA PHE A 203 -21.65 -4.09 2.93
C PHE A 203 -21.43 -5.31 3.84
N ILE A 204 -21.84 -5.23 5.12
CA ILE A 204 -21.70 -6.34 6.08
C ILE A 204 -22.47 -7.58 5.61
N GLN A 205 -23.68 -7.41 5.08
CA GLN A 205 -24.48 -8.52 4.56
C GLN A 205 -23.82 -9.19 3.35
N ALA A 206 -23.26 -8.40 2.43
CA ALA A 206 -22.55 -8.92 1.27
C ALA A 206 -21.30 -9.72 1.70
N LEU A 207 -20.52 -9.19 2.65
CA LEU A 207 -19.38 -9.90 3.21
C LEU A 207 -19.80 -11.19 3.93
N ALA A 208 -20.85 -11.15 4.74
CA ALA A 208 -21.37 -12.32 5.47
C ALA A 208 -21.92 -13.42 4.54
N ALA A 209 -22.31 -13.07 3.32
CA ALA A 209 -22.81 -14.01 2.33
C ALA A 209 -21.68 -14.77 1.58
N THR A 210 -20.42 -14.54 1.93
CA THR A 210 -19.25 -15.17 1.30
C THR A 210 -18.39 -15.90 2.31
N ASN A 211 -17.69 -16.94 1.85
CA ASN A 211 -16.82 -17.77 2.67
C ASN A 211 -15.33 -17.52 2.37
N TYR A 212 -14.92 -16.26 2.54
CA TYR A 212 -13.51 -15.87 2.48
C TYR A 212 -12.83 -16.02 3.84
N ASP A 213 -11.68 -16.69 3.87
CA ASP A 213 -10.85 -16.96 5.05
C ASP A 213 -10.21 -15.67 5.59
N ILE A 214 -9.75 -14.80 4.67
CA ILE A 214 -9.18 -13.48 4.99
C ILE A 214 -9.98 -12.40 4.25
N ARG A 215 -10.21 -11.27 4.91
CA ARG A 215 -10.85 -10.08 4.33
C ARG A 215 -9.93 -8.89 4.53
N ILE A 216 -9.38 -8.36 3.44
CA ILE A 216 -8.56 -7.15 3.43
C ILE A 216 -9.48 -5.99 3.07
N MET A 217 -9.59 -5.02 3.98
CA MET A 217 -10.50 -3.90 3.88
C MET A 217 -9.87 -2.66 4.50
N ASP A 218 -10.27 -1.49 4.01
CA ASP A 218 -9.82 -0.21 4.56
C ASP A 218 -10.36 -0.03 6.00
N LEU A 219 -9.51 0.46 6.90
CA LEU A 219 -9.89 0.66 8.31
C LEU A 219 -11.00 1.71 8.47
N TYR A 220 -11.02 2.70 7.57
CA TYR A 220 -11.92 3.85 7.57
C TYR A 220 -13.08 3.70 6.58
N PHE A 221 -13.37 2.48 6.10
CA PHE A 221 -14.41 2.13 5.13
C PHE A 221 -15.83 2.66 5.41
N TRP A 222 -16.10 3.30 6.55
CA TRP A 222 -17.39 3.94 6.84
C TRP A 222 -17.29 5.19 7.73
N MET A 223 -16.11 5.82 7.82
CA MET A 223 -15.94 7.05 8.61
C MET A 223 -15.98 8.28 7.68
N ASP A 224 -16.91 9.20 7.93
CA ASP A 224 -17.03 10.51 7.24
C ASP A 224 -15.84 11.47 7.49
N ARG A 225 -14.70 10.98 7.99
CA ARG A 225 -13.55 11.80 8.33
C ARG A 225 -12.28 11.18 7.76
N HIS A 226 -11.74 11.83 6.73
CA HIS A 226 -10.31 11.79 6.47
C HIS A 226 -9.57 12.17 7.77
N PRO A 227 -8.53 11.44 8.17
CA PRO A 227 -7.66 11.91 9.24
C PRO A 227 -7.05 13.24 8.80
N THR A 228 -7.57 14.35 9.34
CA THR A 228 -6.83 15.60 9.29
C THR A 228 -5.57 15.36 10.08
N VAL A 229 -4.43 15.38 9.40
CA VAL A 229 -3.12 15.48 10.03
C VAL A 229 -3.17 16.76 10.86
N ARG A 230 -3.45 16.63 12.15
CA ARG A 230 -3.13 17.69 13.09
C ARG A 230 -1.62 17.72 13.14
N SER A 231 -1.04 18.72 12.50
CA SER A 231 0.37 19.00 12.63
C SER A 231 0.68 19.18 14.11
N PHE A 232 1.38 18.21 14.69
CA PHE A 232 2.00 18.37 15.99
C PHE A 232 3.21 19.28 15.77
N HIS A 233 2.96 20.59 15.83
CA HIS A 233 4.03 21.54 16.09
C HIS A 233 4.27 21.48 17.60
N ASN A 234 5.43 20.94 17.99
CA ASN A 234 6.04 21.21 19.30
C ASN A 234 6.73 22.57 19.26
#